data_AF-A0A1F8RUU1-F1
#
_entry.id   AF-A0A1F8RUU1-F1
#
_cell.length_a   1.000
_cell.length_b   1.000
_cell.length_c   1.000
_cell.angle_alpha   90.00
_cell.angle_beta   90.00
_cell.angle_gamma   90.00
#
_symmetry.space_group_name_H-M   'P 1'
#
loop_
_entity.id
_entity.type
_entity.pdbx_description
1 polymer ?
#
loop_
_entity_poly.entity_id
_entity_poly.type
_entity_poly.pdbx_seq_one_letter_code
_entity_poly.pdbx_strand_id
1 'polypeptide(L)'
;MALLSCGGRCRNGCPLPEATARFQAIGALLDAWGIGSLRLAVVAEDSARRLVSELNGLVERVAGLPRQPLTQGSRTPIEVHRYLLARLITAVNQRLGSRESVSLADDRLPFGQVRLNGDTCSLCGLCADRCPTRALAFVESEDGARLLFTARDCTGCGLCAEACPEGVLRIERRLDLASVEGEALALKAAEMVRCRRCRYPFAPEAMLSRVLSQLGDKAPPIVASYCPDCRVIAAPGRLELPGSRVRQPPRDGSRR
;
A
#
# COMPACT_ATOMS: atom_id res chain seq x y z
N MET A 1 -3.41 28.89 -10.24
CA MET A 1 -3.42 27.98 -11.41
C MET A 1 -4.86 27.78 -11.84
N ALA A 2 -5.16 27.90 -13.14
CA ALA A 2 -6.48 27.61 -13.67
C ALA A 2 -6.42 26.36 -14.57
N LEU A 3 -7.36 25.43 -14.41
CA LEU A 3 -7.60 24.35 -15.35
C LEU A 3 -8.69 24.81 -16.32
N LEU A 4 -8.33 25.00 -17.58
CA LEU A 4 -9.30 25.34 -18.63
C LEU A 4 -9.94 24.07 -19.17
N SER A 5 -11.27 24.06 -19.27
CA SER A 5 -12.07 22.92 -19.67
C SER A 5 -13.02 23.28 -20.81
N CYS A 6 -13.34 22.32 -21.68
CA CYS A 6 -14.38 22.46 -22.71
C CYS A 6 -15.82 22.27 -22.19
N GLY A 7 -16.03 22.23 -20.86
CA GLY A 7 -17.36 22.14 -20.26
C GLY A 7 -18.11 20.84 -20.60
N GLY A 8 -17.38 19.74 -20.83
CA GLY A 8 -17.95 18.44 -21.21
C GLY A 8 -18.20 18.26 -22.71
N ARG A 9 -17.90 19.28 -23.55
CA ARG A 9 -18.06 19.22 -25.02
C ARG A 9 -16.80 18.76 -25.75
N CYS A 10 -16.00 17.88 -25.13
CA CYS A 10 -14.70 17.52 -25.70
C CYS A 10 -14.87 16.68 -26.97
N ARG A 11 -14.32 17.15 -28.10
CA ARG A 11 -14.32 16.40 -29.37
C ARG A 11 -13.47 15.11 -29.33
N ASN A 12 -12.56 15.00 -28.37
CA ASN A 12 -11.62 13.89 -28.24
C ASN A 12 -11.94 12.98 -27.04
N GLY A 13 -13.16 13.05 -26.47
CA GLY A 13 -13.58 12.15 -25.39
C GLY A 13 -12.86 12.37 -24.06
N CYS A 14 -12.63 13.62 -23.65
CA CYS A 14 -11.94 13.92 -22.40
C CYS A 14 -12.74 13.48 -21.16
N PRO A 15 -12.10 12.76 -20.20
CA PRO A 15 -12.71 12.41 -18.93
C PRO A 15 -12.65 13.62 -17.97
N LEU A 16 -13.41 14.67 -18.30
CA LEU A 16 -13.46 15.91 -17.52
C LEU A 16 -13.73 15.66 -16.01
N PRO A 17 -14.68 14.78 -15.61
CA PRO A 17 -14.92 14.52 -14.20
C PRO A 17 -13.67 14.01 -13.46
N GLU A 18 -12.88 13.14 -14.08
CA GLU A 18 -11.64 12.61 -13.49
C GLU A 18 -10.55 13.69 -13.40
N ALA A 19 -10.42 14.52 -14.43
CA ALA A 19 -9.47 15.64 -14.43
C ALA A 19 -9.83 16.66 -13.33
N THR A 20 -11.11 16.99 -13.20
CA THR A 20 -11.63 17.87 -12.13
C THR A 20 -11.40 17.24 -10.75
N ALA A 21 -11.66 15.95 -10.57
CA ALA A 21 -11.41 15.25 -9.30
C ALA A 21 -9.92 15.29 -8.91
N ARG A 22 -9.00 15.05 -9.86
CA ARG A 22 -7.56 15.18 -9.61
C ARG A 22 -7.18 16.61 -9.23
N PHE A 23 -7.76 17.61 -9.89
CA PHE A 23 -7.51 19.01 -9.59
C PHE A 23 -8.04 19.42 -8.20
N GLN A 24 -9.17 18.88 -7.79
CA GLN A 24 -9.70 19.05 -6.43
C GLN A 24 -8.82 18.36 -5.38
N ALA A 25 -8.26 17.18 -5.67
CA ALA A 25 -7.30 16.52 -4.79
C ALA A 25 -6.03 17.37 -4.57
N ILE A 26 -5.55 18.06 -5.62
CA ILE A 26 -4.47 19.05 -5.48
C ILE A 26 -4.92 20.19 -4.56
N GLY A 27 -6.16 20.68 -4.69
CA GLY A 27 -6.73 21.69 -3.80
C GLY A 27 -6.68 21.26 -2.32
N ALA A 28 -7.16 20.05 -2.02
CA ALA A 28 -7.12 19.50 -0.66
C ALA A 28 -5.70 19.41 -0.11
N LEU A 29 -4.72 19.06 -0.96
CA LEU A 29 -3.31 19.04 -0.58
C LEU A 29 -2.75 20.44 -0.31
N LEU A 30 -3.11 21.45 -1.13
CA LEU A 30 -2.74 22.84 -0.88
C LEU A 30 -3.35 23.38 0.42
N ASP A 31 -4.59 23.02 0.73
CA ASP A 31 -5.22 23.35 2.00
C ASP A 31 -4.50 22.71 3.18
N ALA A 32 -4.14 21.42 3.06
CA ALA A 32 -3.38 20.71 4.09
C ALA A 32 -1.97 21.32 4.33
N TRP A 33 -1.38 21.94 3.32
CA TRP A 33 -0.12 22.70 3.43
C TRP A 33 -0.30 24.16 3.90
N GLY A 34 -1.55 24.62 4.14
CA GLY A 34 -1.82 26.03 4.44
C GLY A 34 -1.55 26.98 3.27
N ILE A 35 -1.36 26.46 2.05
CA ILE A 35 -1.22 27.24 0.84
C ILE A 35 -2.59 27.73 0.37
N GLY A 36 -3.65 26.97 0.58
CA GLY A 36 -5.03 27.37 0.27
C GLY A 36 -5.45 27.07 -1.18
N SER A 37 -6.51 26.31 -1.34
CA SER A 37 -7.12 25.87 -2.60
C SER A 37 -7.76 27.00 -3.41
N LEU A 38 -7.99 28.17 -2.82
CA LEU A 38 -8.46 29.38 -3.51
C LEU A 38 -7.52 29.86 -4.63
N ARG A 39 -6.28 29.33 -4.67
CA ARG A 39 -5.32 29.53 -5.77
C ARG A 39 -5.63 28.71 -7.01
N LEU A 40 -6.60 27.82 -6.93
CA LEU A 40 -7.03 26.94 -8.01
C LEU A 40 -8.40 27.36 -8.52
N ALA A 41 -8.62 27.25 -9.83
CA ALA A 41 -9.95 27.34 -10.43
C ALA A 41 -10.06 26.36 -11.60
N VAL A 42 -11.25 25.80 -11.80
CA VAL A 42 -11.62 25.12 -13.03
C VAL A 42 -12.54 26.06 -13.79
N VAL A 43 -12.15 26.45 -15.00
CA VAL A 43 -12.89 27.42 -15.81
C VAL A 43 -13.40 26.70 -17.05
N ALA A 44 -14.72 26.69 -17.22
CA ALA A 44 -15.35 26.14 -18.42
C ALA A 44 -15.35 27.19 -19.54
N GLU A 45 -14.76 26.82 -20.68
CA GLU A 45 -14.76 27.61 -21.90
C GLU A 45 -16.10 27.43 -22.60
N ASP A 46 -17.05 28.28 -22.22
CA ASP A 46 -18.36 28.41 -22.85
C ASP A 46 -18.44 29.66 -23.75
N SER A 47 -17.62 30.67 -23.44
CA SER A 47 -17.45 31.89 -24.24
C SER A 47 -16.19 32.64 -23.79
N ALA A 48 -15.56 33.38 -24.72
CA ALA A 48 -14.37 34.19 -24.43
C ALA A 48 -14.61 35.24 -23.31
N ARG A 49 -15.79 35.89 -23.27
CA ARG A 49 -16.11 36.88 -22.23
C ARG A 49 -16.17 36.25 -20.83
N ARG A 50 -16.85 35.10 -20.70
CA ARG A 50 -16.93 34.39 -19.41
C ARG A 50 -15.55 33.93 -18.97
N LEU A 51 -14.76 33.35 -19.87
CA LEU A 51 -13.39 32.93 -19.60
C LEU A 51 -12.54 34.08 -19.04
N VAL A 52 -12.55 35.24 -19.70
CA VAL A 52 -11.80 36.43 -19.24
C VAL A 52 -12.29 36.89 -17.87
N SER A 53 -13.61 36.95 -17.67
CA SER A 53 -14.19 37.36 -16.38
C SER A 53 -13.80 36.41 -15.24
N GLU A 54 -13.83 35.10 -15.45
CA GLU A 54 -13.45 34.13 -14.41
C GLU A 54 -11.94 34.15 -14.11
N LEU A 55 -11.11 34.32 -15.14
CA LEU A 55 -9.67 34.46 -14.97
C LEU A 55 -9.30 35.75 -14.23
N ASN A 56 -9.92 36.88 -14.55
CA ASN A 56 -9.72 38.14 -13.81
C ASN A 56 -10.13 38.00 -12.35
N GLY A 57 -11.30 37.40 -12.10
CA GLY A 57 -11.73 37.11 -10.73
C GLY A 57 -10.76 36.19 -9.99
N LEU A 58 -10.15 35.21 -10.66
CA LEU A 58 -9.10 34.38 -10.05
C LEU A 58 -7.85 35.21 -9.73
N VAL A 59 -7.41 36.10 -10.62
CA VAL A 59 -6.26 36.98 -10.40
C VAL A 59 -6.48 37.86 -9.17
N GLU A 60 -7.65 38.50 -9.06
CA GLU A 60 -8.01 39.34 -7.92
C GLU A 60 -8.01 38.55 -6.61
N ARG A 61 -8.62 37.35 -6.61
CA ARG A 61 -8.60 36.46 -5.44
C ARG A 61 -7.18 36.09 -5.03
N VAL A 62 -6.34 35.66 -5.97
CA VAL A 62 -4.96 35.23 -5.67
C VAL A 62 -4.09 36.40 -5.21
N ALA A 63 -4.28 37.60 -5.77
CA ALA A 63 -3.55 38.80 -5.39
C ALA A 63 -3.78 39.17 -3.91
N GLY A 64 -4.96 38.90 -3.37
CA GLY A 64 -5.30 39.14 -1.97
C GLY A 64 -4.77 38.09 -0.98
N LEU A 65 -4.21 36.98 -1.44
CA LEU A 65 -3.77 35.88 -0.58
C LEU A 65 -2.29 36.03 -0.19
N PRO A 66 -1.89 35.55 1.01
CA PRO A 66 -0.50 35.65 1.47
C PRO A 66 0.46 34.92 0.52
N ARG A 67 1.61 35.52 0.25
CA ARG A 67 2.67 34.85 -0.52
C ARG A 67 3.25 33.73 0.33
N GLN A 68 3.35 32.54 -0.25
CA GLN A 68 3.97 31.36 0.35
C GLN A 68 5.39 31.24 -0.24
N PRO A 69 6.45 31.68 0.48
CA PRO A 69 7.81 31.55 -0.01
C PRO A 69 8.23 30.08 -0.01
N LEU A 70 8.40 29.50 -1.19
CA LEU A 70 9.10 28.22 -1.31
C LEU A 70 10.57 28.44 -0.97
N THR A 71 11.08 27.71 0.00
CA THR A 71 12.52 27.72 0.30
C THR A 71 13.30 26.99 -0.80
N GLN A 72 14.57 27.34 -0.98
CA GLN A 72 15.45 26.60 -1.88
C GLN A 72 15.71 25.20 -1.28
N GLY A 73 15.11 24.17 -1.88
CA GLY A 73 15.39 22.78 -1.56
C GLY A 73 16.47 22.19 -2.47
N SER A 74 17.13 21.13 -2.01
CA SER A 74 18.03 20.34 -2.85
C SER A 74 17.30 19.83 -4.10
N ARG A 75 18.05 19.64 -5.20
CA ARG A 75 17.51 18.98 -6.40
C ARG A 75 17.31 17.51 -6.06
N THR A 76 16.07 17.03 -6.16
CA THR A 76 15.76 15.60 -6.01
C THR A 76 16.04 14.92 -7.36
N PRO A 77 17.01 13.99 -7.47
CA PRO A 77 17.28 13.30 -8.73
C PRO A 77 16.07 12.46 -9.11
N ILE A 78 15.37 12.82 -10.18
CA ILE A 78 14.25 12.04 -10.72
C ILE A 78 14.84 10.95 -11.62
N GLU A 79 15.40 9.91 -11.01
CA GLU A 79 15.48 8.63 -11.68
C GLU A 79 14.04 8.12 -11.85
N VAL A 80 13.70 7.63 -13.05
CA VAL A 80 12.35 7.21 -13.45
C VAL A 80 11.91 6.04 -12.56
N HIS A 81 11.40 6.37 -11.37
CA HIS A 81 10.93 5.40 -10.39
C HIS A 81 9.41 5.30 -10.48
N ARG A 82 8.91 4.11 -10.18
CA ARG A 82 7.50 3.69 -10.19
C ARG A 82 6.55 4.55 -9.32
N TYR A 83 7.05 5.57 -8.63
CA TYR A 83 6.38 6.34 -7.58
C TYR A 83 6.70 7.85 -7.63
N LEU A 84 6.81 8.42 -8.84
CA LEU A 84 7.15 9.83 -9.06
C LEU A 84 6.29 10.81 -8.26
N LEU A 85 4.97 10.56 -8.17
CA LEU A 85 4.05 11.47 -7.49
C LEU A 85 4.34 11.58 -5.98
N ALA A 86 4.57 10.46 -5.30
CA ALA A 86 4.96 10.44 -3.89
C ALA A 86 6.21 11.32 -3.65
N ARG A 87 7.23 11.12 -4.48
CA ARG A 87 8.49 11.88 -4.39
C ARG A 87 8.30 13.37 -4.63
N LEU A 88 7.48 13.75 -5.62
CA LEU A 88 7.18 15.15 -5.92
C LEU A 88 6.46 15.82 -4.74
N ILE A 89 5.48 15.15 -4.15
CA ILE A 89 4.74 15.66 -2.99
C ILE A 89 5.68 15.84 -1.80
N THR A 90 6.52 14.84 -1.48
CA THR A 90 7.56 14.95 -0.44
C THR A 90 8.52 16.10 -0.71
N ALA A 91 9.00 16.26 -1.94
CA ALA A 91 9.91 17.35 -2.31
C ALA A 91 9.26 18.74 -2.14
N VAL A 92 7.97 18.87 -2.46
CA VAL A 92 7.21 20.10 -2.19
C VAL A 92 7.06 20.34 -0.69
N ASN A 93 6.70 19.31 0.08
CA ASN A 93 6.58 19.39 1.54
C ASN A 93 7.88 19.90 2.19
N GLN A 94 9.04 19.38 1.77
CA GLN A 94 10.34 19.82 2.25
C GLN A 94 10.64 21.28 1.91
N ARG A 95 10.26 21.76 0.73
CA ARG A 95 10.47 23.16 0.30
C ARG A 95 9.54 24.16 0.97
N LEU A 96 8.40 23.70 1.47
CA LEU A 96 7.48 24.52 2.26
C LEU A 96 8.00 24.74 3.69
N GLY A 97 9.06 24.02 4.11
CA GLY A 97 9.60 24.14 5.47
C GLY A 97 8.63 23.66 6.55
N SER A 98 7.58 22.91 6.18
CA SER A 98 6.65 22.34 7.15
C SER A 98 7.37 21.31 8.02
N ARG A 99 7.30 21.48 9.34
CA ARG A 99 7.80 20.49 10.32
C ARG A 99 6.76 19.41 10.62
N GLU A 100 5.50 19.66 10.31
CA GLU A 100 4.40 18.71 10.52
C GLU A 100 4.17 17.92 9.23
N SER A 101 4.12 16.59 9.37
CA SER A 101 3.83 15.69 8.25
C SER A 101 2.36 15.77 7.86
N VAL A 102 2.08 16.11 6.60
CA VAL A 102 0.70 16.14 6.09
C VAL A 102 0.08 14.75 6.13
N SER A 103 -1.11 14.68 6.74
CA SER A 103 -1.99 13.51 6.71
C SER A 103 -3.37 13.93 6.21
N LEU A 104 -3.80 13.37 5.08
CA LEU A 104 -5.02 13.77 4.37
C LEU A 104 -5.77 12.52 3.91
N ALA A 105 -7.03 12.38 4.35
CA ALA A 105 -7.96 11.38 3.85
C ALA A 105 -8.84 12.01 2.77
N ASP A 106 -8.76 11.49 1.54
CA ASP A 106 -9.51 11.98 0.39
C ASP A 106 -9.55 10.88 -0.69
N ASP A 107 -10.76 10.46 -1.08
CA ASP A 107 -10.98 9.37 -2.03
C ASP A 107 -10.38 9.61 -3.42
N ARG A 108 -10.13 10.88 -3.76
CA ARG A 108 -9.55 11.28 -5.06
C ARG A 108 -8.04 11.12 -5.10
N LEU A 109 -7.39 10.90 -3.95
CA LEU A 109 -5.95 10.71 -3.88
C LEU A 109 -5.55 9.32 -4.39
N PRO A 110 -4.47 9.21 -5.18
CA PRO A 110 -3.94 7.94 -5.65
C PRO A 110 -3.05 7.25 -4.61
N PHE A 111 -3.33 7.43 -3.32
CA PHE A 111 -2.58 6.88 -2.20
C PHE A 111 -3.50 6.07 -1.30
N GLY A 112 -3.00 4.92 -0.83
CA GLY A 112 -3.72 4.04 0.07
C GLY A 112 -2.98 3.82 1.38
N GLN A 113 -3.75 3.59 2.44
CA GLN A 113 -3.28 3.05 3.70
C GLN A 113 -3.95 1.71 3.97
N VAL A 114 -3.16 0.71 4.33
CA VAL A 114 -3.65 -0.62 4.70
C VAL A 114 -3.81 -0.67 6.22
N ARG A 115 -5.00 -1.02 6.69
CA ARG A 115 -5.28 -1.35 8.09
C ARG A 115 -5.49 -2.86 8.20
N LEU A 116 -4.77 -3.49 9.10
CA LEU A 116 -4.86 -4.92 9.36
C LEU A 116 -5.38 -5.16 10.77
N ASN A 117 -6.44 -5.96 10.91
CA ASN A 117 -6.73 -6.62 12.18
C ASN A 117 -5.81 -7.83 12.33
N GLY A 118 -4.86 -7.74 13.26
CA GLY A 118 -3.81 -8.74 13.45
C GLY A 118 -4.28 -10.03 14.12
N ASP A 119 -5.41 -10.02 14.83
CA ASP A 119 -5.81 -11.12 15.72
C ASP A 119 -6.25 -12.36 14.94
N THR A 120 -6.98 -12.16 13.84
CA THR A 120 -7.50 -13.24 12.98
C THR A 120 -6.71 -13.39 11.67
N CYS A 121 -5.66 -12.60 11.48
CA CYS A 121 -4.79 -12.71 10.31
C CYS A 121 -3.97 -14.01 10.34
N SER A 122 -4.25 -14.91 9.39
CA SER A 122 -3.51 -16.16 9.21
C SER A 122 -2.11 -15.99 8.63
N LEU A 123 -1.72 -14.77 8.24
CA LEU A 123 -0.43 -14.51 7.60
C LEU A 123 -0.20 -15.38 6.35
N CYS A 124 -1.26 -15.65 5.57
CA CYS A 124 -1.22 -16.56 4.41
C CYS A 124 -0.57 -15.98 3.14
N GLY A 125 -0.23 -14.69 3.11
CA GLY A 125 0.46 -14.07 1.98
C GLY A 125 -0.40 -13.70 0.75
N LEU A 126 -1.64 -14.19 0.63
CA LEU A 126 -2.49 -13.93 -0.55
C LEU A 126 -2.69 -12.44 -0.89
N CYS A 127 -2.71 -11.58 0.12
CA CYS A 127 -2.82 -10.14 -0.06
C CYS A 127 -1.57 -9.51 -0.71
N ALA A 128 -0.38 -10.05 -0.44
CA ALA A 128 0.86 -9.64 -1.10
C ALA A 128 0.89 -10.13 -2.55
N ASP A 129 0.49 -11.37 -2.80
CA ASP A 129 0.41 -11.95 -4.15
C ASP A 129 -0.52 -11.15 -5.08
N ARG A 130 -1.63 -10.65 -4.53
CA ARG A 130 -2.60 -9.85 -5.28
C ARG A 130 -2.26 -8.36 -5.35
N CYS A 131 -1.16 -7.91 -4.76
CA CYS A 131 -0.77 -6.50 -4.77
C CYS A 131 -0.02 -6.14 -6.08
N PRO A 132 -0.66 -5.46 -7.04
CA PRO A 132 -0.03 -5.18 -8.34
C PRO A 132 1.18 -4.25 -8.23
N THR A 133 1.17 -3.37 -7.23
CA THR A 133 2.26 -2.41 -6.98
C THR A 133 3.35 -2.96 -6.06
N ARG A 134 3.15 -4.14 -5.46
CA ARG A 134 4.02 -4.71 -4.43
C ARG A 134 4.17 -3.84 -3.18
N ALA A 135 3.17 -2.99 -2.91
CA ALA A 135 3.08 -2.26 -1.65
C ALA A 135 2.91 -3.19 -0.45
N LEU A 136 2.32 -4.37 -0.64
CA LEU A 136 2.34 -5.46 0.32
C LEU A 136 3.34 -6.52 -0.15
N ALA A 137 4.22 -6.95 0.75
CA ALA A 137 5.20 -7.99 0.50
C ALA A 137 5.14 -9.04 1.60
N PHE A 138 5.10 -10.31 1.20
CA PHE A 138 5.21 -11.44 2.11
C PHE A 138 6.65 -11.94 2.07
N VAL A 139 7.30 -11.96 3.23
CA VAL A 139 8.71 -12.33 3.37
C VAL A 139 8.80 -13.47 4.36
N GLU A 140 9.34 -14.60 3.92
CA GLU A 140 9.62 -15.77 4.76
C GLU A 140 11.13 -15.94 4.94
N SER A 141 11.53 -16.30 6.16
CA SER A 141 12.88 -16.75 6.50
C SER A 141 12.79 -18.02 7.36
N GLU A 142 13.93 -18.58 7.76
CA GLU A 142 13.94 -19.74 8.65
C GLU A 142 13.33 -19.45 10.03
N ASP A 143 13.40 -18.21 10.48
CA ASP A 143 13.00 -17.79 11.83
C ASP A 143 11.56 -17.28 11.89
N GLY A 144 10.98 -16.87 10.75
CA GLY A 144 9.64 -16.33 10.75
C GLY A 144 9.14 -15.89 9.39
N ALA A 145 7.87 -15.50 9.36
CA ALA A 145 7.23 -14.86 8.23
C ALA A 145 6.74 -13.46 8.62
N ARG A 146 6.75 -12.53 7.67
CA ARG A 146 6.30 -11.14 7.85
C ARG A 146 5.49 -10.66 6.66
N LEU A 147 4.43 -9.90 6.94
CA LEU A 147 3.72 -9.11 5.96
C LEU A 147 4.17 -7.65 6.11
N LEU A 148 4.88 -7.16 5.11
CA LEU A 148 5.42 -5.80 5.06
C LEU A 148 4.52 -4.90 4.20
N PHE A 149 4.42 -3.63 4.58
CA PHE A 149 3.67 -2.60 3.88
C PHE A 149 4.52 -1.36 3.60
N THR A 150 4.59 -0.97 2.33
CA THR A 150 5.29 0.22 1.86
C THR A 150 4.27 1.25 1.37
N ALA A 151 4.03 2.31 2.14
CA ALA A 151 2.93 3.25 1.89
C ALA A 151 3.09 4.02 0.57
N ARG A 152 4.31 4.42 0.22
CA ARG A 152 4.63 5.11 -1.06
C ARG A 152 4.25 4.34 -2.32
N ASP A 153 4.06 3.02 -2.20
CA ASP A 153 3.73 2.14 -3.32
C ASP A 153 2.23 1.82 -3.39
N CYS A 154 1.46 2.15 -2.34
CA CYS A 154 0.06 1.77 -2.24
C CYS A 154 -0.85 2.75 -2.97
N THR A 155 -1.62 2.26 -3.94
CA THR A 155 -2.57 3.06 -4.71
C THR A 155 -4.00 3.04 -4.17
N GLY A 156 -4.25 2.32 -3.07
CA GLY A 156 -5.59 2.17 -2.49
C GLY A 156 -6.58 1.39 -3.38
N CYS A 157 -6.10 0.45 -4.20
CA CYS A 157 -6.93 -0.27 -5.17
C CYS A 157 -7.90 -1.31 -4.58
N GLY A 158 -7.76 -1.73 -3.32
CA GLY A 158 -8.70 -2.66 -2.68
C GLY A 158 -8.43 -4.16 -2.92
N LEU A 159 -7.69 -4.54 -3.96
CA LEU A 159 -7.50 -5.94 -4.36
C LEU A 159 -6.97 -6.86 -3.25
N CYS A 160 -6.13 -6.35 -2.35
CA CYS A 160 -5.62 -7.12 -1.22
C CYS A 160 -6.68 -7.41 -0.15
N ALA A 161 -7.65 -6.50 0.04
CA ALA A 161 -8.77 -6.73 0.94
C ALA A 161 -9.75 -7.75 0.34
N GLU A 162 -10.06 -7.65 -0.95
CA GLU A 162 -10.89 -8.63 -1.66
C GLU A 162 -10.28 -10.04 -1.64
N ALA A 163 -8.95 -10.14 -1.76
CA ALA A 163 -8.24 -11.41 -1.74
C ALA A 163 -8.12 -12.05 -0.35
N CYS A 164 -8.46 -11.33 0.73
CA CYS A 164 -8.25 -11.78 2.09
C CYS A 164 -9.35 -12.74 2.52
N PRO A 165 -9.08 -14.05 2.71
CA PRO A 165 -10.12 -15.01 3.09
C PRO A 165 -10.66 -14.76 4.51
N GLU A 166 -9.90 -14.06 5.35
CA GLU A 166 -10.28 -13.72 6.72
C GLU A 166 -11.01 -12.38 6.83
N GLY A 167 -11.06 -11.58 5.75
CA GLY A 167 -11.71 -10.26 5.77
C GLY A 167 -11.09 -9.23 6.73
N VAL A 168 -9.79 -9.38 7.05
CA VAL A 168 -9.12 -8.58 8.11
C VAL A 168 -8.42 -7.31 7.62
N LEU A 169 -8.44 -7.06 6.31
CA LEU A 169 -7.80 -5.90 5.70
C LEU A 169 -8.85 -4.83 5.37
N ARG A 170 -8.56 -3.58 5.72
CA ARG A 170 -9.31 -2.40 5.26
C ARG A 170 -8.36 -1.44 4.54
N ILE A 171 -8.87 -0.79 3.50
CA ILE A 171 -8.10 0.14 2.68
C ILE A 171 -8.71 1.52 2.78
N GLU A 172 -7.90 2.49 3.18
CA GLU A 172 -8.28 3.90 3.29
C GLU A 172 -7.58 4.69 2.19
N ARG A 173 -8.31 5.58 1.49
CA ARG A 173 -7.71 6.53 0.56
C ARG A 173 -7.12 7.68 1.34
N ARG A 174 -5.81 7.60 1.56
CA ARG A 174 -5.09 8.50 2.46
C ARG A 174 -3.66 8.72 2.00
N LEU A 175 -3.26 9.98 2.00
CA LEU A 175 -1.87 10.39 1.93
C LEU A 175 -1.39 10.68 3.36
N ASP A 176 -0.38 9.96 3.80
CA ASP A 176 0.33 10.25 5.04
C ASP A 176 1.81 10.37 4.72
N LEU A 177 2.34 11.59 4.74
CA LEU A 177 3.71 11.87 4.29
C LEU A 177 4.75 11.19 5.18
N ALA A 178 4.49 11.07 6.49
CA ALA A 178 5.40 10.34 7.38
C ALA A 178 5.51 8.87 6.95
N SER A 179 4.37 8.25 6.60
CA SER A 179 4.34 6.88 6.11
C SER A 179 4.98 6.72 4.72
N VAL A 180 4.80 7.70 3.83
CA VAL A 180 5.35 7.69 2.45
C VAL A 180 6.87 7.85 2.45
N GLU A 181 7.40 8.68 3.35
CA GLU A 181 8.85 8.91 3.51
C GLU A 181 9.53 7.81 4.32
N GLY A 182 8.76 7.09 5.12
CA GLY A 182 9.24 5.98 5.94
C GLY A 182 9.63 4.72 5.17
N GLU A 183 10.19 3.78 5.92
CA GLU A 183 10.49 2.43 5.45
C GLU A 183 9.26 1.52 5.52
N ALA A 184 9.40 0.31 4.97
CA ALA A 184 8.35 -0.69 5.03
C ALA A 184 7.97 -1.05 6.47
N LEU A 185 6.68 -0.98 6.80
CA LEU A 185 6.12 -1.34 8.10
C LEU A 185 5.75 -2.81 8.15
N ALA A 186 6.15 -3.54 9.19
CA ALA A 186 5.67 -4.89 9.43
C ALA A 186 4.24 -4.86 9.99
N LEU A 187 3.24 -5.19 9.17
CA LEU A 187 1.83 -5.26 9.58
C LEU A 187 1.54 -6.47 10.46
N LYS A 188 2.20 -7.60 10.19
CA LYS A 188 2.09 -8.84 10.97
C LYS A 188 3.38 -9.64 10.82
N ALA A 189 3.76 -10.31 11.89
CA ALA A 189 4.84 -11.30 11.91
C ALA A 189 4.38 -12.54 12.68
N ALA A 190 4.96 -13.69 12.37
CA ALA A 190 4.82 -14.91 13.16
C ALA A 190 6.08 -15.78 13.02
N GLU A 191 6.37 -16.57 14.04
CA GLU A 191 7.46 -17.55 13.99
C GLU A 191 7.11 -18.75 13.12
N MET A 192 8.12 -19.45 12.62
CA MET A 192 7.93 -20.68 11.87
C MET A 192 7.79 -21.90 12.78
N VAL A 193 6.73 -22.67 12.56
CA VAL A 193 6.57 -23.98 13.18
C VAL A 193 7.50 -24.98 12.50
N ARG A 194 8.30 -25.68 13.31
CA ARG A 194 9.29 -26.65 12.84
C ARG A 194 8.79 -28.08 12.98
N CYS A 195 9.00 -28.89 11.96
CA CYS A 195 8.62 -30.31 11.96
C CYS A 195 9.30 -31.07 13.10
N ARG A 196 8.55 -31.87 13.87
CA ARG A 196 9.08 -32.69 14.97
C ARG A 196 10.09 -33.75 14.51
N ARG A 197 9.97 -34.23 13.26
CA ARG A 197 10.86 -35.26 12.67
C ARG A 197 12.10 -34.67 12.01
N CYS A 198 11.94 -33.77 11.04
CA CYS A 198 13.04 -33.28 10.21
C CYS A 198 13.47 -31.83 10.52
N ARG A 199 12.80 -31.16 11.47
CA ARG A 199 13.08 -29.76 11.90
C ARG A 199 12.88 -28.68 10.83
N TYR A 200 12.40 -29.06 9.65
CA TYR A 200 12.07 -28.11 8.57
C TYR A 200 10.99 -27.11 9.02
N PRO A 201 11.21 -25.79 8.89
CA PRO A 201 10.19 -24.77 9.12
C PRO A 201 9.16 -24.84 7.99
N PHE A 202 7.90 -25.14 8.30
CA PHE A 202 6.92 -25.49 7.27
C PHE A 202 5.68 -24.60 7.21
N ALA A 203 5.38 -23.84 8.26
CA ALA A 203 4.26 -22.90 8.27
C ALA A 203 4.46 -21.83 9.35
N PRO A 204 4.00 -20.59 9.13
CA PRO A 204 3.91 -19.60 10.20
C PRO A 204 2.91 -20.05 11.28
N GLU A 205 3.21 -19.79 12.56
CA GLU A 205 2.35 -20.17 13.68
C GLU A 205 0.93 -19.60 13.53
N ALA A 206 0.81 -18.35 13.08
CA ALA A 206 -0.49 -17.71 12.84
C ALA A 206 -1.35 -18.47 11.81
N MET A 207 -0.71 -19.00 10.75
CA MET A 207 -1.40 -19.79 9.73
C MET A 207 -1.88 -21.11 10.31
N LEU A 208 -1.00 -21.81 11.03
CA LEU A 208 -1.32 -23.10 11.61
C LEU A 208 -2.43 -22.98 12.66
N SER A 209 -2.33 -22.00 13.56
CA SER A 209 -3.35 -21.70 14.57
C SER A 209 -4.71 -21.46 13.91
N ARG A 210 -4.73 -20.68 12.82
CA ARG A 210 -5.98 -20.43 12.08
C ARG A 210 -6.56 -21.70 11.47
N VAL A 211 -5.76 -22.49 10.77
CA VAL A 211 -6.21 -23.74 10.15
C VAL A 211 -6.77 -24.71 11.20
N LEU A 212 -6.07 -24.88 12.32
CA LEU A 212 -6.53 -25.74 13.42
C LEU A 212 -7.84 -25.22 14.02
N SER A 213 -7.97 -23.90 14.21
CA SER A 213 -9.21 -23.29 14.72
C SER A 213 -10.42 -23.54 13.80
N GLN A 214 -10.21 -23.56 12.48
CA GLN A 214 -11.27 -23.81 11.51
C GLN A 214 -11.65 -25.29 11.42
N LEU A 215 -10.69 -26.20 11.62
CA LEU A 215 -10.92 -27.63 11.56
C LEU A 215 -11.50 -28.20 12.88
N GLY A 216 -11.19 -27.58 14.03
CA GLY A 216 -11.61 -28.06 15.35
C GLY A 216 -11.22 -29.53 15.56
N ASP A 217 -12.16 -30.34 16.05
CA ASP A 217 -11.95 -31.77 16.31
C ASP A 217 -11.64 -32.61 15.06
N LYS A 218 -11.90 -32.06 13.86
CA LYS A 218 -11.59 -32.74 12.59
C LYS A 218 -10.11 -32.61 12.21
N ALA A 219 -9.34 -31.77 12.90
CA ALA A 219 -7.93 -31.57 12.62
C ALA A 219 -7.13 -32.82 13.01
N PRO A 220 -6.46 -33.52 12.07
CA PRO A 220 -5.57 -34.60 12.43
C PRO A 220 -4.41 -34.03 13.27
N PRO A 221 -4.07 -34.60 14.45
CA PRO A 221 -3.00 -34.08 15.32
C PRO A 221 -1.64 -33.91 14.61
N ILE A 222 -1.41 -34.72 13.57
CA ILE A 222 -0.20 -34.70 12.74
C ILE A 222 -0.01 -33.37 11.99
N VAL A 223 -1.08 -32.62 11.72
CA VAL A 223 -1.04 -31.33 11.03
C VAL A 223 -0.29 -30.28 11.85
N ALA A 224 -0.41 -30.31 13.18
CA ALA A 224 0.25 -29.34 14.04
C ALA A 224 1.77 -29.59 14.18
N SER A 225 2.23 -30.82 13.98
CA SER A 225 3.58 -31.25 14.40
C SER A 225 4.53 -31.65 13.27
N TYR A 226 4.02 -31.95 12.06
CA TYR A 226 4.84 -32.47 10.97
C TYR A 226 4.68 -31.64 9.70
N CYS A 227 5.76 -31.48 8.94
CA CYS A 227 5.71 -30.86 7.62
C CYS A 227 4.96 -31.74 6.60
N PRO A 228 4.50 -31.19 5.46
CA PRO A 228 3.77 -31.94 4.44
C PRO A 228 4.45 -33.27 4.04
N ASP A 229 5.76 -33.25 3.83
CA ASP A 229 6.53 -34.46 3.46
C ASP A 229 6.52 -35.53 4.56
N CYS A 230 6.75 -35.13 5.82
CA CYS A 230 6.80 -36.08 6.93
C CYS A 230 5.40 -36.62 7.31
N ARG A 231 4.31 -35.90 7.00
CA ARG A 231 2.94 -36.36 7.24
C ARG A 231 2.59 -37.60 6.42
N VAL A 232 3.08 -37.67 5.18
CA VAL A 232 2.86 -38.84 4.31
C VAL A 232 3.45 -40.11 4.91
N ILE A 233 4.61 -39.99 5.58
CA ILE A 233 5.34 -41.11 6.18
C ILE A 233 4.77 -41.47 7.56
N ALA A 234 4.32 -40.47 8.32
CA ALA A 234 3.84 -40.66 9.69
C ALA A 234 2.34 -40.99 9.81
N ALA A 235 1.61 -41.06 8.68
CA ALA A 235 0.22 -41.50 8.68
C ALA A 235 0.13 -43.02 8.98
N PRO A 236 -0.73 -43.46 9.92
CA PRO A 236 -0.85 -44.88 10.25
C PRO A 236 -1.38 -45.67 9.03
N GLY A 237 -0.62 -46.69 8.59
CA GLY A 237 -1.11 -47.71 7.67
C GLY A 237 -0.60 -47.71 6.21
N ARG A 238 0.53 -47.11 5.84
CA ARG A 238 1.17 -47.35 4.52
C ARG A 238 2.67 -47.62 4.59
N LEU A 239 3.07 -48.58 3.75
CA LEU A 239 4.43 -49.06 3.48
C LEU A 239 5.44 -47.92 3.32
N GLU A 240 6.63 -48.14 3.89
CA GLU A 240 7.84 -47.41 3.52
C GLU A 240 8.05 -47.51 2.00
N LEU A 241 7.84 -46.41 1.28
CA LEU A 241 8.24 -46.32 -0.12
C LEU A 241 9.76 -46.10 -0.17
N PRO A 242 10.55 -47.01 -0.74
CA PRO A 242 11.99 -46.81 -0.90
C PRO A 242 12.22 -45.65 -1.87
N GLY A 243 12.86 -44.57 -1.41
CA GLY A 243 13.34 -43.50 -2.28
C GLY A 243 12.71 -42.11 -2.11
N SER A 244 11.80 -41.89 -1.16
CA SER A 244 11.33 -40.52 -0.86
C SER A 244 12.43 -39.72 -0.16
N ARG A 245 13.27 -39.03 -0.94
CA ARG A 245 14.23 -38.05 -0.40
C ARG A 245 13.43 -36.93 0.26
N VAL A 246 13.32 -36.95 1.58
CA VAL A 246 12.86 -35.81 2.37
C VAL A 246 13.76 -34.63 2.00
N ARG A 247 13.19 -33.50 1.57
CA ARG A 247 13.96 -32.28 1.32
C ARG A 247 14.76 -31.98 2.58
N GLN A 248 16.08 -32.03 2.48
CA GLN A 248 16.94 -31.60 3.58
C GLN A 248 16.79 -30.09 3.73
N PRO A 249 16.72 -29.56 4.96
CA PRO A 249 16.79 -28.11 5.16
C PRO A 249 18.06 -27.57 4.49
N PRO A 250 18.06 -26.32 3.99
CA PRO A 250 19.29 -25.70 3.53
C PRO A 250 20.34 -25.79 4.65
N ARG A 251 21.54 -26.26 4.30
CA ARG A 251 22.62 -26.39 5.28
C ARG A 251 22.97 -24.98 5.75
N ASP A 252 22.87 -24.75 7.06
CA ASP A 252 23.33 -23.55 7.74
C ASP A 252 24.72 -23.16 7.22
N GLY A 253 24.76 -22.03 6.50
CA GLY A 253 25.96 -21.46 5.92
C GLY A 253 26.78 -20.64 6.92
N SER A 254 26.67 -20.90 8.22
CA SER A 254 27.40 -20.15 9.25
C SER A 254 28.23 -21.03 10.19
N ARG A 255 29.26 -21.69 9.62
CA ARG A 255 30.51 -21.97 10.37
C ARG A 255 31.72 -21.81 9.46
N ARG A 256 32.23 -20.58 9.38
CA ARG A 256 33.67 -20.24 9.33
C ARG A 256 33.82 -18.75 9.57
#